data_AF-A0A954DJV6-F1
#
_entry.id   AF-A0A954DJV6-F1
#
_cell.length_a   1.000
_cell.length_b   1.000
_cell.length_c   1.000
_cell.angle_alpha   90.00
_cell.angle_beta   90.00
_cell.angle_gamma   90.00
#
_symmetry.space_group_name_H-M   'P 1'
#
loop_
_entity.id
_entity.type
_entity.pdbx_description
1 polymer ?
#
loop_
_entity_poly.entity_id
_entity_poly.type
_entity_poly.pdbx_seq_one_letter_code
_entity_poly.pdbx_strand_id
1 'polypeptide(L)'
;GLRLRRQERMRGLGPVKAKIAEYWPQNAGGTRHDDVVYLVEPWTYMNLSGQAVAAYARFFGIAPDSIFVIYDDLHLPLGRIRIRPGGSPGGHNGIKSLQACLGSEGFPRLRMGIAVSGLDASDMADPDFVLGRFTDQERVLLEPAIERAIEATHAWIDDRPVDELMSHYNAAPSSASGQAPSEGPDSPDQPK
;
A
#
# COMPACT_ATOMS: atom_id res chain seq x y z
N GLY A 1 -33.23 -4.30 1.96
CA GLY A 1 -32.34 -5.48 1.85
C GLY A 1 -31.16 -5.34 2.78
N LEU A 2 -30.46 -6.43 3.12
CA LEU A 2 -29.36 -6.51 4.10
C LEU A 2 -28.33 -5.34 4.04
N ARG A 3 -28.10 -4.79 2.84
CA ARG A 3 -27.31 -3.56 2.54
C ARG A 3 -27.75 -2.32 3.34
N LEU A 4 -29.05 -2.02 3.40
CA LEU A 4 -29.61 -0.91 4.18
C LEU A 4 -29.41 -1.14 5.69
N ARG A 5 -29.64 -2.38 6.15
CA ARG A 5 -29.47 -2.74 7.57
C ARG A 5 -28.00 -2.64 8.03
N ARG A 6 -27.02 -2.87 7.14
CA ARG A 6 -25.57 -2.72 7.46
C ARG A 6 -25.10 -1.27 7.41
N GLN A 7 -25.53 -0.47 6.43
CA GLN A 7 -25.27 0.98 6.44
C GLN A 7 -25.86 1.63 7.71
N GLU A 8 -27.04 1.19 8.14
CA GLU A 8 -27.66 1.61 9.40
C GLU A 8 -26.88 1.13 10.64
N ARG A 9 -26.36 -0.11 10.65
CA ARG A 9 -25.52 -0.58 11.77
C ARG A 9 -24.13 0.09 11.83
N MET A 10 -23.54 0.49 10.70
CA MET A 10 -22.30 1.30 10.71
C MET A 10 -22.52 2.67 11.36
N ARG A 11 -23.72 3.28 11.20
CA ARG A 11 -24.09 4.51 11.93
C ARG A 11 -24.14 4.30 13.46
N GLY A 12 -24.26 3.06 13.91
CA GLY A 12 -24.26 2.68 15.33
C GLY A 12 -22.88 2.53 15.98
N LEU A 13 -21.78 2.61 15.22
CA LEU A 13 -20.41 2.54 15.75
C LEU A 13 -19.96 3.82 16.48
N GLY A 14 -20.83 4.84 16.59
CA GLY A 14 -20.42 6.18 16.94
C GLY A 14 -19.56 6.80 15.83
N PRO A 15 -18.97 7.98 16.03
CA PRO A 15 -18.12 8.61 15.02
C PRO A 15 -16.79 7.87 14.90
N VAL A 16 -16.76 6.77 14.15
CA VAL A 16 -15.48 6.22 13.70
C VAL A 16 -14.92 7.18 12.68
N LYS A 17 -13.78 7.79 13.00
CA LYS A 17 -13.11 8.73 12.10
C LYS A 17 -12.37 7.93 11.03
N ALA A 18 -13.11 7.43 10.04
CA ALA A 18 -12.56 6.79 8.86
C ALA A 18 -13.49 6.96 7.67
N LYS A 19 -12.92 7.07 6.48
CA LYS A 19 -13.66 6.94 5.23
C LYS A 19 -13.64 5.47 4.82
N ILE A 20 -14.82 4.94 4.50
CA ILE A 20 -15.01 3.54 4.11
C ILE A 20 -15.61 3.45 2.72
N ALA A 21 -15.09 2.53 1.92
CA ALA A 21 -15.72 2.06 0.70
C ALA A 21 -15.80 0.52 0.71
N GLU A 22 -16.82 -0.01 0.03
CA GLU A 22 -16.96 -1.45 -0.21
C GLU A 22 -16.53 -1.75 -1.64
N TYR A 23 -15.69 -2.77 -1.81
CA TYR A 23 -15.34 -3.35 -3.09
C TYR A 23 -15.85 -4.80 -3.13
N TRP A 24 -16.49 -5.15 -4.24
CA TRP A 24 -17.10 -6.45 -4.46
C TRP A 24 -16.40 -7.09 -5.66
N PRO A 25 -15.44 -7.99 -5.44
CA PRO A 25 -14.73 -8.67 -6.53
C PRO A 25 -15.71 -9.51 -7.35
N GLN A 26 -15.46 -9.57 -8.66
CA GLN A 26 -16.24 -10.38 -9.59
C GLN A 26 -15.53 -11.72 -9.78
N ASN A 27 -15.91 -12.70 -8.98
CA ASN A 27 -15.36 -14.06 -9.09
C ASN A 27 -16.19 -14.89 -10.07
N ALA A 28 -15.57 -15.88 -10.73
CA ALA A 28 -16.21 -16.76 -11.72
C ALA A 28 -17.46 -17.51 -11.20
N GLY A 29 -17.62 -17.62 -9.87
CA GLY A 29 -18.79 -18.19 -9.20
C GLY A 29 -19.88 -17.19 -8.80
N GLY A 30 -19.78 -15.93 -9.25
CA GLY A 30 -20.59 -14.81 -8.77
C GLY A 30 -20.06 -14.21 -7.47
N THR A 31 -20.57 -13.04 -7.11
CA THR A 31 -20.21 -12.31 -5.89
C THR A 31 -20.82 -13.00 -4.66
N ARG A 32 -20.00 -13.57 -3.77
CA ARG A 32 -20.48 -14.09 -2.48
C ARG A 32 -20.40 -13.00 -1.41
N HIS A 33 -21.24 -13.14 -0.38
CA HIS A 33 -21.33 -12.18 0.72
C HIS A 33 -20.05 -12.12 1.56
N ASP A 34 -19.30 -13.22 1.62
CA ASP A 34 -18.03 -13.33 2.33
C ASP A 34 -16.86 -12.70 1.54
N ASP A 35 -17.08 -12.31 0.28
CA ASP A 35 -16.03 -11.77 -0.61
C ASP A 35 -15.93 -10.23 -0.55
N VAL A 36 -16.68 -9.56 0.35
CA VAL A 36 -16.65 -8.09 0.43
C VAL A 36 -15.31 -7.61 0.97
N VAL A 37 -14.64 -6.76 0.21
CA VAL A 37 -13.45 -6.05 0.64
C VAL A 37 -13.86 -4.68 1.17
N TYR A 38 -13.39 -4.35 2.37
CA TYR A 38 -13.57 -3.03 2.97
C TYR A 38 -12.29 -2.19 2.81
N LEU A 39 -12.39 -1.10 2.04
CA LEU A 39 -11.34 -0.11 1.94
C LEU A 39 -11.50 0.88 3.10
N VAL A 40 -10.49 0.97 3.96
CA VAL A 40 -10.51 1.79 5.18
C VAL A 40 -9.40 2.83 5.11
N GLU A 41 -9.77 4.10 5.10
CA GLU A 41 -8.86 5.25 5.23
C GLU A 41 -9.11 5.91 6.59
N PRO A 42 -8.26 5.66 7.61
CA PRO A 42 -8.42 6.29 8.93
C PRO A 42 -8.28 7.82 8.85
N TRP A 43 -9.28 8.54 9.36
CA TRP A 43 -9.27 9.99 9.56
C TRP A 43 -8.93 10.35 11.00
N THR A 44 -7.99 9.60 11.58
CA THR A 44 -7.37 9.88 12.87
C THR A 44 -5.99 10.47 12.65
N TYR A 45 -5.33 10.94 13.72
CA TYR A 45 -3.88 11.11 13.65
C TYR A 45 -3.20 9.75 13.40
N MET A 46 -2.04 9.76 12.75
CA MET A 46 -1.32 8.54 12.35
C MET A 46 -1.03 7.61 13.54
N ASN A 47 -0.69 8.14 14.71
CA ASN A 47 -0.48 7.36 15.93
C ASN A 47 -1.76 6.75 16.53
N LEU A 48 -2.94 7.09 16.00
CA LEU A 48 -4.25 6.60 16.43
C LEU A 48 -4.96 5.75 15.37
N SER A 49 -4.31 5.46 14.23
CA SER A 49 -4.90 4.69 13.12
C SER A 49 -5.43 3.32 13.54
N GLY A 50 -4.79 2.68 14.51
CA GLY A 50 -5.24 1.38 15.04
C GLY A 50 -6.62 1.41 15.70
N GLN A 51 -7.03 2.56 16.27
CA GLN A 51 -8.34 2.68 16.92
C GLN A 51 -9.48 2.54 15.90
N ALA A 52 -9.34 3.21 14.74
CA ALA A 52 -10.32 3.15 13.68
C ALA A 52 -10.38 1.75 13.06
N VAL A 53 -9.22 1.20 12.65
CA VAL A 53 -9.15 -0.11 11.99
C VAL A 53 -9.65 -1.23 12.92
N ALA A 54 -9.23 -1.25 14.19
CA ALA A 54 -9.66 -2.29 15.12
C ALA A 54 -11.15 -2.21 15.47
N ALA A 55 -11.74 -1.01 15.51
CA ALA A 55 -13.19 -0.86 15.69
C ALA A 55 -13.96 -1.50 14.53
N TYR A 56 -13.53 -1.25 13.29
CA TYR A 56 -14.10 -1.88 12.10
C TYR A 56 -13.89 -3.40 12.08
N ALA A 57 -12.67 -3.85 12.31
CA ALA A 57 -12.34 -5.28 12.32
C ALA A 57 -13.19 -6.05 13.34
N ARG A 58 -13.31 -5.55 14.57
CA ARG A 58 -14.16 -6.17 15.61
C ARG A 58 -15.64 -6.20 15.23
N PHE A 59 -16.14 -5.13 14.63
CA PHE A 59 -17.56 -5.06 14.26
C PHE A 59 -17.94 -6.03 13.14
N PHE A 60 -17.04 -6.23 12.17
CA PHE A 60 -17.24 -7.16 11.05
C PHE A 60 -16.72 -8.58 11.31
N GLY A 61 -15.98 -8.80 12.40
CA GLY A 61 -15.37 -10.09 12.71
C GLY A 61 -14.17 -10.42 11.81
N ILE A 62 -13.43 -9.41 11.36
CA ILE A 62 -12.27 -9.56 10.47
C ILE A 62 -11.04 -9.92 11.30
N ALA A 63 -10.40 -11.04 10.98
CA ALA A 63 -9.16 -11.46 11.63
C ALA A 63 -7.95 -10.62 11.13
N PRO A 64 -6.89 -10.44 11.94
CA PRO A 64 -5.74 -9.63 11.53
C PRO A 64 -5.05 -10.09 10.24
N ASP A 65 -4.97 -11.39 9.98
CA ASP A 65 -4.39 -11.96 8.76
C ASP A 65 -5.19 -11.63 7.49
N SER A 66 -6.47 -11.26 7.66
CA SER A 66 -7.39 -10.79 6.62
C SER A 66 -7.35 -9.27 6.44
N ILE A 67 -6.36 -8.59 7.03
CA ILE A 67 -6.14 -7.14 6.89
C ILE A 67 -4.84 -6.90 6.13
N PHE A 68 -4.94 -6.24 4.97
CA PHE A 68 -3.79 -5.81 4.17
C PHE A 68 -3.52 -4.33 4.37
N VAL A 69 -2.34 -3.98 4.90
CA VAL A 69 -2.01 -2.59 5.24
C VAL A 69 -1.04 -1.99 4.21
N ILE A 70 -1.40 -0.84 3.64
CA ILE A 70 -0.54 -0.08 2.73
C ILE A 70 -0.08 1.19 3.46
N TYR A 71 1.24 1.45 3.49
CA TYR A 71 1.81 2.60 4.20
C TYR A 71 3.14 3.05 3.60
N ASP A 72 3.52 4.30 3.85
CA ASP A 72 4.80 4.88 3.44
C ASP A 72 5.97 4.39 4.33
N ASP A 73 7.16 4.32 3.75
CA ASP A 73 8.33 3.78 4.42
C ASP A 73 9.62 4.52 4.12
N LEU A 74 10.17 5.14 5.16
CA LEU A 74 11.42 5.91 5.14
C LEU A 74 12.69 5.06 4.98
N HIS A 75 12.60 3.75 5.13
CA HIS A 75 13.73 2.84 4.95
C HIS A 75 13.72 2.15 3.58
N LEU A 76 12.77 2.52 2.71
CA LEU A 76 12.63 1.95 1.39
C LEU A 76 12.80 3.07 0.34
N PRO A 77 13.68 2.91 -0.68
CA PRO A 77 13.90 3.94 -1.68
C PRO A 77 12.62 4.37 -2.40
N LEU A 78 12.53 5.64 -2.74
CA LEU A 78 11.42 6.22 -3.48
C LEU A 78 11.12 5.39 -4.74
N GLY A 79 9.83 5.14 -4.98
CA GLY A 79 9.37 4.35 -6.14
C GLY A 79 9.57 2.84 -6.00
N ARG A 80 10.05 2.35 -4.85
CA ARG A 80 10.09 0.91 -4.54
C ARG A 80 8.91 0.52 -3.68
N ILE A 81 8.40 -0.69 -3.91
CA ILE A 81 7.41 -1.31 -3.04
C ILE A 81 7.99 -2.56 -2.38
N ARG A 82 7.49 -2.90 -1.20
CA ARG A 82 7.86 -4.16 -0.54
C ARG A 82 6.73 -4.73 0.29
N ILE A 83 6.38 -5.98 0.02
CA ILE A 83 5.38 -6.75 0.77
C ILE A 83 6.07 -7.57 1.87
N ARG A 84 5.41 -7.65 3.03
CA ARG A 84 5.78 -8.47 4.19
C ARG A 84 4.54 -9.14 4.79
N PRO A 85 4.65 -10.32 5.41
CA PRO A 85 3.53 -10.98 6.07
C PRO A 85 3.20 -10.36 7.44
N GLY A 86 4.10 -9.54 7.99
CA GLY A 86 3.97 -8.93 9.30
C GLY A 86 5.28 -8.39 9.85
N GLY A 87 5.40 -8.34 11.18
CA GLY A 87 6.62 -8.02 11.94
C GLY A 87 6.70 -6.58 12.45
N SER A 88 7.84 -6.20 13.03
CA SER A 88 8.06 -4.92 13.75
C SER A 88 7.56 -3.66 13.00
N PRO A 89 7.09 -2.63 13.73
CA PRO A 89 6.69 -1.33 13.15
C PRO A 89 7.79 -0.58 12.41
N GLY A 90 9.06 -0.87 12.68
CA GLY A 90 10.17 -0.14 12.05
C GLY A 90 10.12 1.38 12.28
N GLY A 91 9.66 1.82 13.46
CA GLY A 91 9.51 3.24 13.80
C GLY A 91 8.20 3.89 13.31
N HIS A 92 7.41 3.23 12.45
CA HIS A 92 6.19 3.83 11.91
C HIS A 92 5.03 3.85 12.93
N ASN A 93 4.58 5.05 13.30
CA ASN A 93 3.57 5.27 14.34
C ASN A 93 2.19 4.64 14.03
N GLY A 94 1.79 4.63 12.76
CA GLY A 94 0.56 3.96 12.30
C GLY A 94 0.58 2.44 12.52
N ILE A 95 1.64 1.77 12.09
CA ILE A 95 1.83 0.33 12.32
C ILE A 95 1.90 0.01 13.82
N LYS A 96 2.62 0.81 14.61
CA LYS A 96 2.65 0.66 16.07
C LYS A 96 1.24 0.74 16.68
N SER A 97 0.44 1.70 16.22
CA SER A 97 -0.95 1.86 16.64
C SER A 97 -1.82 0.66 16.27
N LEU A 98 -1.70 0.16 15.04
CA LEU A 98 -2.40 -1.03 14.53
C LEU A 98 -2.07 -2.27 15.36
N GLN A 99 -0.79 -2.55 15.58
CA GLN A 99 -0.36 -3.70 16.38
C GLN A 99 -0.90 -3.64 17.81
N ALA A 100 -0.85 -2.47 18.45
CA ALA A 100 -1.38 -2.29 19.79
C ALA A 100 -2.90 -2.50 19.88
N CYS A 101 -3.65 -2.06 18.87
CA CYS A 101 -5.12 -2.12 18.87
C CYS A 101 -5.69 -3.46 18.36
N LEU A 102 -4.96 -4.13 17.45
CA LEU A 102 -5.31 -5.46 16.91
C LEU A 102 -4.75 -6.61 17.78
N GLY A 103 -3.73 -6.33 18.60
CA GLY A 103 -3.07 -7.34 19.43
C GLY A 103 -2.27 -8.36 18.60
N SER A 104 -1.81 -7.98 17.41
CA SER A 104 -1.13 -8.88 16.47
C SER A 104 -0.12 -8.11 15.61
N GLU A 105 0.97 -8.77 15.25
CA GLU A 105 1.90 -8.32 14.20
C GLU A 105 1.67 -9.07 12.87
N GLY A 106 0.76 -10.05 12.86
CA GLY A 106 0.49 -10.97 11.75
C GLY A 106 -0.58 -10.46 10.81
N PHE A 107 -0.42 -9.24 10.30
CA PHE A 107 -1.21 -8.70 9.21
C PHE A 107 -0.27 -8.38 8.02
N PRO A 108 -0.55 -8.88 6.82
CA PRO A 108 0.28 -8.59 5.66
C PRO A 108 0.26 -7.10 5.33
N ARG A 109 1.39 -6.60 4.81
CA ARG A 109 1.59 -5.17 4.57
C ARG A 109 2.41 -4.89 3.33
N LEU A 110 2.02 -3.86 2.60
CA LEU A 110 2.73 -3.28 1.46
C LEU A 110 3.35 -1.95 1.88
N ARG A 111 4.67 -1.90 1.79
CA ARG A 111 5.50 -0.73 2.12
C ARG A 111 5.73 0.05 0.84
N MET A 112 5.40 1.33 0.83
CA MET A 112 5.63 2.28 -0.25
C MET A 112 6.87 3.11 0.08
N GLY A 113 7.94 2.97 -0.69
CA GLY A 113 9.18 3.66 -0.40
C GLY A 113 9.09 5.15 -0.68
N ILE A 114 9.57 5.94 0.29
CA ILE A 114 9.61 7.40 0.21
C ILE A 114 11.00 7.97 0.48
N ALA A 115 12.01 7.11 0.69
CA ALA A 115 13.37 7.57 0.94
C ALA A 115 13.99 8.18 -0.32
N VAL A 116 14.34 9.47 -0.24
CA VAL A 116 14.92 10.22 -1.36
C VAL A 116 16.45 10.10 -1.32
N SER A 117 17.05 9.80 -2.47
CA SER A 117 18.50 9.69 -2.58
C SER A 117 19.15 11.05 -2.35
N GLY A 118 20.20 11.09 -1.53
CA GLY A 118 20.96 12.30 -1.23
C GLY A 118 20.48 13.10 -0.02
N LEU A 119 19.43 12.64 0.67
CA LEU A 119 19.09 13.12 2.01
C LEU A 119 19.70 12.19 3.07
N ASP A 120 20.18 12.76 4.16
CA ASP A 120 20.66 11.99 5.30
C ASP A 120 19.48 11.37 6.06
N ALA A 121 19.75 10.26 6.76
CA ALA A 121 18.71 9.54 7.51
C ALA A 121 18.06 10.40 8.61
N SER A 122 18.78 11.40 9.15
CA SER A 122 18.23 12.36 10.10
C SER A 122 17.19 13.28 9.47
N ASP A 123 17.43 13.72 8.23
CA ASP A 123 16.55 14.66 7.54
C ASP A 123 15.27 13.97 7.09
N MET A 124 15.37 12.71 6.66
CA MET A 124 14.20 11.88 6.33
C MET A 124 13.39 11.48 7.57
N ALA A 125 14.02 11.39 8.74
CA ALA A 125 13.34 11.08 10.00
C ALA A 125 12.60 12.28 10.60
N ASP A 126 12.75 13.48 10.01
CA ASP A 126 12.02 14.68 10.41
C ASP A 126 10.51 14.50 10.12
N PRO A 127 9.61 14.77 11.09
CA PRO A 127 8.17 14.82 10.85
C PRO A 127 7.78 15.72 9.66
N ASP A 128 8.51 16.80 9.41
CA ASP A 128 8.22 17.72 8.31
C ASP A 128 8.48 17.06 6.94
N PHE A 129 9.40 16.10 6.86
CA PHE A 129 9.66 15.35 5.63
C PHE A 129 8.45 14.47 5.26
N VAL A 130 7.95 13.66 6.20
CA VAL A 130 6.79 12.78 5.96
C VAL A 130 5.48 13.54 5.78
N LEU A 131 5.38 14.76 6.30
CA LEU A 131 4.24 15.66 6.11
C LEU A 131 4.37 16.51 4.85
N GLY A 132 5.55 16.51 4.22
CA GLY A 132 5.85 17.24 2.99
C GLY A 132 5.05 16.72 1.78
N ARG A 133 4.99 17.55 0.73
CA ARG A 133 4.40 17.16 -0.54
C ARG A 133 5.48 16.63 -1.46
N PHE A 134 5.19 15.54 -2.16
CA PHE A 134 6.03 15.09 -3.27
C PHE A 134 6.08 16.14 -4.39
N THR A 135 7.31 16.42 -4.82
CA THR A 135 7.65 17.20 -6.02
C THR A 135 7.21 16.48 -7.29
N ASP A 136 7.19 17.20 -8.42
CA ASP A 136 6.83 16.59 -9.70
C ASP A 136 7.82 15.51 -10.15
N GLN A 137 9.13 15.68 -9.86
CA GLN A 137 10.11 14.64 -10.17
C GLN A 137 9.92 13.38 -9.31
N GLU A 138 9.56 13.54 -8.04
CA GLU A 138 9.28 12.39 -7.17
C GLU A 138 8.00 11.67 -7.58
N ARG A 139 6.98 12.40 -8.05
CA ARG A 139 5.73 11.82 -8.57
C ARG A 139 5.97 10.91 -9.76
N VAL A 140 6.85 11.30 -10.69
CA VAL A 140 7.25 10.45 -11.83
C VAL A 140 7.81 9.10 -11.37
N LEU A 141 8.53 9.06 -10.25
CA LEU A 141 9.07 7.83 -9.69
C LEU A 141 8.02 7.03 -8.88
N LEU A 142 7.04 7.72 -8.30
CA LEU A 142 5.97 7.10 -7.52
C LEU A 142 4.87 6.48 -8.36
N GLU A 143 4.53 7.05 -9.51
CA GLU A 143 3.44 6.56 -10.37
C GLU A 143 3.57 5.06 -10.70
N PRO A 144 4.71 4.55 -11.22
CA PRO A 144 4.87 3.12 -11.46
C PRO A 144 4.79 2.28 -10.18
N ALA A 145 5.21 2.83 -9.03
CA ALA A 145 5.12 2.14 -7.75
C ALA A 145 3.67 2.02 -7.27
N ILE A 146 2.86 3.05 -7.49
CA ILE A 146 1.43 3.06 -7.20
C ILE A 146 0.71 2.04 -8.08
N GLU A 147 0.99 2.00 -9.38
CA GLU A 147 0.42 1.00 -10.31
C GLU A 147 0.75 -0.42 -9.84
N ARG A 148 2.02 -0.69 -9.52
CA ARG A 148 2.43 -2.00 -8.99
C ARG A 148 1.79 -2.33 -7.64
N ALA A 149 1.55 -1.34 -6.79
CA ALA A 149 0.86 -1.53 -5.52
C ALA A 149 -0.62 -1.86 -5.72
N ILE A 150 -1.28 -1.23 -6.71
CA ILE A 150 -2.64 -1.54 -7.12
C ILE A 150 -2.72 -2.99 -7.61
N GLU A 151 -1.82 -3.41 -8.51
CA GLU A 151 -1.75 -4.79 -9.00
C GLU A 151 -1.54 -5.80 -7.87
N ALA A 152 -0.61 -5.54 -6.97
CA ALA A 152 -0.34 -6.41 -5.82
C ALA A 152 -1.55 -6.52 -4.88
N THR A 153 -2.27 -5.41 -4.68
CA THR A 153 -3.48 -5.37 -3.85
C THR A 153 -4.60 -6.18 -4.47
N HIS A 154 -4.80 -6.07 -5.79
CA HIS A 154 -5.75 -6.91 -6.52
C HIS A 154 -5.38 -8.39 -6.43
N ALA A 155 -4.12 -8.75 -6.66
CA ALA A 155 -3.67 -10.12 -6.54
C ALA A 155 -3.89 -10.69 -5.14
N TRP A 156 -3.70 -9.89 -4.08
CA TRP A 156 -4.02 -10.29 -2.71
C TRP A 156 -5.51 -10.50 -2.47
N ILE A 157 -6.36 -9.60 -3.01
CA ILE A 157 -7.83 -9.73 -2.97
C ILE A 157 -8.29 -11.00 -3.69
N ASP A 158 -7.61 -11.39 -4.76
CA ASP A 158 -7.87 -12.62 -5.53
C ASP A 158 -7.22 -13.87 -4.87
N ASP A 159 -7.05 -13.85 -3.54
CA ASP A 159 -6.53 -14.94 -2.70
C ASP A 159 -5.10 -15.43 -3.05
N ARG A 160 -4.28 -14.62 -3.75
CA ARG A 160 -2.89 -15.01 -3.99
C ARG A 160 -2.10 -15.06 -2.67
N PRO A 161 -1.39 -16.17 -2.37
CA PRO A 161 -0.59 -16.29 -1.15
C PRO A 161 0.45 -15.18 -1.01
N VAL A 162 0.67 -14.72 0.23
CA VAL A 162 1.62 -13.64 0.53
C VAL A 162 3.05 -13.95 0.07
N ASP A 163 3.47 -15.21 0.14
CA ASP A 163 4.81 -15.62 -0.32
C ASP A 163 4.98 -15.47 -1.84
N GLU A 164 3.92 -15.71 -2.61
CA GLU A 164 3.92 -15.49 -4.05
C GLU A 164 3.92 -13.99 -4.38
N LEU A 165 3.10 -13.21 -3.68
CA LEU A 165 3.11 -11.75 -3.80
C LEU A 165 4.49 -11.17 -3.51
N MET A 166 5.13 -11.63 -2.44
CA MET A 166 6.49 -11.23 -2.10
C MET A 166 7.48 -11.60 -3.19
N SER A 167 7.41 -12.83 -3.72
CA SER A 167 8.31 -13.30 -4.78
C SER A 167 8.18 -12.45 -6.05
N HIS A 168 6.96 -12.05 -6.40
CA HIS A 168 6.69 -11.30 -7.62
C HIS A 168 6.95 -9.78 -7.47
N TYR A 169 6.48 -9.17 -6.39
CA TYR A 169 6.45 -7.71 -6.25
C TYR A 169 7.65 -7.11 -5.51
N ASN A 170 8.38 -7.90 -4.71
CA ASN A 170 9.60 -7.40 -4.02
C ASN A 170 10.83 -7.34 -4.94
N ALA A 171 10.78 -7.98 -6.09
CA ALA A 171 11.83 -7.86 -7.10
C ALA A 171 11.90 -6.41 -7.60
N ALA A 172 13.09 -5.97 -8.01
CA ALA A 172 13.22 -4.71 -8.69
C ALA A 172 12.31 -4.70 -9.94
N PRO A 173 11.64 -3.57 -10.28
CA PRO A 173 11.01 -3.45 -11.58
C PRO A 173 12.07 -3.82 -12.61
N SER A 174 11.82 -4.85 -13.43
CA SER A 174 12.71 -5.11 -14.55
C SER A 174 12.76 -3.83 -15.34
N SER A 175 13.94 -3.25 -15.50
CA SER A 175 14.14 -2.16 -16.45
C SER A 175 13.64 -2.64 -17.80
N ALA A 176 12.44 -2.21 -18.20
CA ALA A 176 12.00 -2.37 -19.57
C ALA A 176 13.08 -1.70 -20.41
N SER A 177 13.67 -2.48 -21.30
CA SER A 177 14.82 -2.15 -22.13
C SER A 177 14.65 -0.80 -22.83
N GLY A 178 15.26 0.23 -22.28
CA GLY A 178 15.67 1.41 -23.03
C GLY A 178 16.83 1.02 -23.92
N GLN A 179 16.55 0.32 -25.02
CA GLN A 179 17.45 0.39 -26.17
C GLN A 179 17.33 1.81 -26.71
N ALA A 180 18.34 2.62 -26.43
CA ALA A 180 18.61 3.80 -27.25
C ALA A 180 18.65 3.36 -28.73
N PRO A 181 18.06 4.12 -29.66
CA PRO A 181 18.25 3.82 -31.08
C PRO A 181 19.75 3.84 -31.35
N SER A 182 20.26 2.72 -31.87
CA SER A 182 21.61 2.66 -32.41
C SER A 182 21.71 3.74 -33.49
N GLU A 183 22.49 4.78 -33.24
CA GLU A 183 22.97 5.66 -34.30
C GLU A 183 23.60 4.76 -35.36
N GLY A 184 22.99 4.74 -36.55
CA GLY A 184 23.54 4.04 -37.70
C GLY A 184 24.93 4.60 -38.00
N PRO A 185 25.84 3.81 -38.59
CA PRO A 185 27.12 4.34 -39.00
C PRO A 185 26.88 5.42 -40.06
N ASP A 186 27.08 6.67 -39.67
CA ASP A 186 27.17 7.83 -40.54
C ASP A 186 28.36 7.61 -41.47
N SER A 187 28.08 7.53 -42.77
CA SER A 187 29.08 7.44 -43.83
C SER A 187 29.92 8.72 -43.84
N PRO A 188 31.26 8.65 -43.75
CA PRO A 188 32.09 9.73 -44.22
C PRO A 188 32.27 9.57 -45.72
N ASP A 189 31.47 10.32 -46.47
CA ASP A 189 31.87 10.84 -47.76
C ASP A 189 33.22 11.58 -47.59
N GLN A 190 34.25 11.17 -48.33
CA GLN A 190 35.40 12.04 -48.58
C GLN A 190 35.88 11.94 -50.04
N PRO A 191 36.31 13.07 -50.62
CA PRO A 191 36.46 13.22 -52.06
C PRO A 191 37.89 12.95 -52.55
N LYS A 192 38.01 12.26 -53.68
CA LYS A 192 38.75 12.64 -54.90
C LYS A 192 38.81 11.48 -55.88
#